data_AF-A0A1Z8W175-F1
#
_entry.id   AF-A0A1Z8W175-F1
#
_cell.length_a   1.000
_cell.length_b   1.000
_cell.length_c   1.000
_cell.angle_alpha   90.00
_cell.angle_beta   90.00
_cell.angle_gamma   90.00
#
_symmetry.space_group_name_H-M   'P 1'
#
loop_
_entity.id
_entity.type
_entity.pdbx_description
1 polymer ?
#
loop_
_entity_poly.entity_id
_entity_poly.type
_entity_poly.pdbx_seq_one_letter_code
_entity_poly.pdbx_strand_id
1 'polypeptide(L)' 'MMTIVNYSIKFFSVVVVNCLDPANIQSCLPVHEWLFPEVLYGIEILRNPDIPYKTEREYLKKVVNSEEH' A
#
# COMPACT_ATOMS: atom_id res chain seq x y z
N MET A 1 -2.92 17.70 12.84
CA MET A 1 -3.72 17.29 11.67
C MET A 1 -3.10 17.87 10.40
N MET A 2 -1.97 17.28 9.94
CA MET A 2 -1.22 17.68 8.74
C MET A 2 -0.82 16.46 7.88
N THR A 3 -0.96 15.25 8.44
CA THR A 3 -0.37 14.03 7.88
C THR A 3 -1.04 13.62 6.57
N ILE A 4 -2.37 13.62 6.52
CA ILE A 4 -3.12 13.28 5.30
C ILE A 4 -2.76 14.26 4.17
N VAL A 5 -2.74 15.56 4.46
CA VAL A 5 -2.37 16.60 3.48
C VAL A 5 -0.95 16.38 2.97
N ASN A 6 0.01 16.12 3.87
CA ASN A 6 1.39 15.86 3.50
C ASN A 6 1.52 14.60 2.62
N TYR A 7 0.85 13.51 2.96
CA TYR A 7 0.87 12.29 2.15
C TYR A 7 0.23 12.50 0.79
N SER A 8 -0.89 13.22 0.70
CA SER A 8 -1.52 13.55 -0.58
C SER A 8 -0.61 14.41 -1.47
N ILE A 9 0.06 15.42 -0.91
CA ILE A 9 1.01 16.25 -1.66
C ILE A 9 2.19 15.41 -2.16
N LYS A 10 2.73 14.51 -1.31
CA LYS A 10 3.83 13.64 -1.69
C LYS A 10 3.43 12.63 -2.77
N PHE A 11 2.27 12.00 -2.63
CA PHE A 11 1.72 11.12 -3.65
C PHE A 11 1.55 11.85 -4.97
N PHE A 12 1.00 13.06 -4.96
CA PHE A 12 0.84 13.87 -6.17
C PHE A 12 2.19 14.18 -6.83
N SER A 13 3.17 14.65 -6.06
CA SER A 13 4.49 15.01 -6.56
C SER A 13 5.27 13.82 -7.14
N VAL A 14 5.07 12.61 -6.62
CA VAL A 14 5.82 11.42 -7.05
C VAL A 14 5.07 10.65 -8.12
N VAL A 15 3.78 10.38 -7.93
CA VAL A 15 3.02 9.54 -8.85
C VAL A 15 2.43 10.38 -9.97
N VAL A 16 1.61 11.38 -9.63
CA VAL A 16 0.86 12.14 -10.65
C VAL A 16 1.78 12.90 -11.59
N VAL A 17 2.75 13.65 -11.04
CA VAL A 17 3.67 14.45 -11.86
C VAL A 17 4.53 13.56 -12.78
N ASN A 18 5.02 12.41 -12.30
CA ASN A 18 5.82 11.51 -13.15
C ASN A 18 4.97 10.80 -14.20
N CYS A 19 3.71 10.46 -13.91
CA CYS A 19 2.82 9.82 -14.88
C CYS A 19 2.32 10.78 -15.98
N LEU A 20 2.48 12.09 -15.82
CA LEU A 20 2.18 13.09 -16.85
C LEU A 20 3.29 13.23 -17.88
N ASP A 21 4.51 12.75 -17.59
CA ASP A 21 5.60 12.73 -18.56
C ASP A 21 5.28 11.71 -19.67
N PRO A 22 5.26 12.12 -20.96
CA PRO A 22 5.04 11.21 -22.08
C PRO A 22 5.99 10.01 -22.11
N ALA A 23 7.21 10.15 -21.57
CA ALA A 23 8.17 9.06 -21.50
C ALA A 23 7.77 7.96 -20.49
N ASN A 24 6.97 8.31 -19.47
CA ASN A 24 6.64 7.43 -18.35
C ASN A 24 5.18 6.96 -18.32
N ILE A 25 4.31 7.56 -19.12
CA ILE A 25 2.86 7.29 -19.08
C ILE A 25 2.50 5.81 -19.32
N GLN A 26 3.31 5.09 -20.10
CA GLN A 26 3.12 3.66 -20.35
C GLN A 26 3.31 2.81 -19.10
N SER A 27 4.17 3.22 -18.17
CA SER A 27 4.40 2.52 -16.90
C SER A 27 3.29 2.77 -15.88
N CYS A 28 2.52 3.84 -16.06
CA CYS A 28 1.44 4.22 -15.16
C CYS A 28 0.07 3.69 -15.59
N LEU A 29 -0.09 3.33 -16.86
CA LEU A 29 -1.33 2.80 -17.39
C LEU A 29 -1.30 1.26 -17.42
N PRO A 30 -2.43 0.61 -17.13
CA PRO A 30 -3.70 1.20 -16.74
C PRO A 30 -3.79 1.48 -15.22
N VAL A 31 -4.21 2.70 -14.85
CA VAL A 31 -4.22 3.16 -13.44
C VAL A 31 -5.00 2.25 -12.50
N HIS A 32 -6.07 1.61 -12.99
CA HIS A 32 -6.94 0.79 -12.15
C HIS A 32 -6.29 -0.50 -11.65
N GLU A 33 -5.25 -1.02 -12.31
CA GLU A 33 -4.58 -2.26 -11.90
C GLU A 33 -3.79 -2.09 -10.60
N TRP A 34 -3.22 -0.90 -10.36
CA TRP A 34 -2.39 -0.64 -9.18
C TRP A 34 -3.05 0.30 -8.18
N LEU A 35 -3.86 1.28 -8.61
CA LEU A 35 -4.44 2.26 -7.68
C LEU A 35 -5.66 1.68 -6.94
N PHE A 36 -6.52 0.95 -7.64
CA PHE A 36 -7.79 0.51 -7.07
C PHE A 36 -7.62 -0.53 -5.96
N PRO A 37 -6.78 -1.59 -6.12
CA PRO A 37 -6.53 -2.54 -5.04
C PRO A 37 -5.96 -1.89 -3.78
N GLU A 38 -5.05 -0.93 -3.93
CA GLU A 38 -4.43 -0.22 -2.81
C GLU A 38 -5.42 0.66 -2.04
N VAL A 39 -6.36 1.30 -2.74
CA VAL A 39 -7.44 2.07 -2.08
C VAL A 39 -8.36 1.13 -1.30
N LEU A 40 -8.72 -0.02 -1.87
CA LEU A 40 -9.54 -1.02 -1.17
C LEU A 40 -8.82 -1.55 0.07
N TYR A 41 -7.53 -1.88 -0.05
CA TYR A 41 -6.71 -2.34 1.07
C TYR A 41 -6.58 -1.27 2.16
N GLY A 42 -6.37 0.00 1.78
CA GLY A 42 -6.34 1.12 2.71
C GLY A 42 -7.65 1.28 3.49
N ILE A 43 -8.81 1.11 2.83
CA ILE A 43 -10.11 1.11 3.50
C ILE A 43 -10.22 -0.07 4.48
N GLU A 44 -9.68 -1.24 4.12
CA GLU A 44 -9.69 -2.41 4.98
C GLU A 44 -8.86 -2.18 6.25
N ILE A 45 -7.67 -1.59 6.13
CA ILE A 45 -6.82 -1.21 7.27
C ILE A 45 -7.55 -0.24 8.20
N LEU A 46 -8.24 0.76 7.63
CA LEU A 46 -9.01 1.73 8.43
C LEU A 46 -10.14 1.07 9.21
N ARG A 47 -10.75 0.00 8.69
CA ARG A 47 -11.79 -0.77 9.39
C ARG A 47 -11.21 -1.75 10.41
N ASN A 48 -10.08 -2.39 10.07
CA ASN A 48 -9.45 -3.44 10.85
C ASN A 48 -7.94 -3.15 11.02
N PRO A 49 -7.55 -2.42 12.08
CA PRO A 49 -6.17 -1.98 12.26
C PRO A 49 -5.18 -3.11 12.59
N ASP A 50 -5.64 -4.35 12.78
CA ASP A 50 -4.80 -5.54 12.95
C ASP A 50 -4.34 -6.14 11.60
N ILE A 51 -4.88 -5.67 10.47
CA ILE A 51 -4.49 -6.18 9.13
C ILE A 51 -3.00 -5.99 8.81
N PRO A 52 -2.38 -4.81 9.05
CA PRO A 52 -0.97 -4.61 8.74
C PRO A 52 -0.11 -5.68 9.41
N TYR A 53 0.75 -6.35 8.63
CA TYR A 53 1.66 -7.41 9.09
C TYR A 53 0.98 -8.66 9.67
N LYS A 54 -0.33 -8.84 9.50
CA LYS A 54 -1.05 -10.01 10.04
C LYS A 54 -0.43 -11.33 9.56
N THR A 55 -0.22 -11.46 8.25
CA THR A 55 0.37 -12.65 7.63
C THR A 55 1.78 -12.92 8.12
N GLU A 56 2.59 -11.88 8.29
CA GLU A 56 3.95 -12.00 8.84
C GLU A 56 3.92 -12.47 10.30
N ARG A 57 3.05 -11.88 11.13
CA ARG A 57 2.88 -12.33 12.53
C ARG A 57 2.43 -13.77 12.62
N GLU A 58 1.49 -14.19 11.76
CA GLU A 58 1.00 -15.58 11.71
C GLU A 58 2.09 -16.56 11.25
N TYR A 59 2.88 -16.18 10.24
CA TYR A 59 4.03 -16.95 9.79
C TYR A 59 5.07 -17.12 10.91
N LEU A 60 5.46 -16.04 11.57
CA LEU A 60 6.45 -16.08 12.66
C LEU A 60 5.96 -16.95 13.83
N LYS A 61 4.68 -16.84 14.21
CA LYS A 61 4.08 -17.73 15.22
C LYS A 61 4.17 -19.19 14.84
N LYS A 62 3.89 -19.52 13.56
CA LYS A 62 3.99 -20.89 13.06
C LYS A 62 5.44 -21.41 13.13
N VAL A 63 6.41 -20.59 12.71
CA VAL A 63 7.83 -20.95 12.75
C VAL A 63 8.29 -21.22 14.18
N VAL A 64 8.07 -20.26 15.09
CA VAL A 64 8.45 -20.39 16.51
C VAL A 64 7.85 -21.64 17.15
N ASN A 65 6.55 -21.89 16.95
CA ASN A 65 5.88 -23.06 17.52
C ASN A 65 6.34 -24.39 16.90
N SER A 66 6.92 -24.37 15.69
CA SER A 66 7.45 -25.57 15.03
C SER A 66 8.87 -25.90 15.49
N GLU A 67 9.59 -24.95 16.07
CA GLU A 67 10.95 -25.13 16.63
C GLU A 67 10.93 -25.58 18.10
N GLU A 68 9.81 -25.40 18.81
CA GLU A 68 9.60 -25.89 20.19
C GLU A 68 9.22 -27.39 20.27
N HIS A 69 9.12 -28.09 19.13
CA HIS A 69 8.84 -29.53 19.03
C HIS A 69 9.91 -30.26 18.22
#